data_AF-A0AAU5Q8R1-F1
#
_entry.id   AF-A0AAU5Q8R1-F1
#
_cell.length_a   1.000
_cell.length_b   1.000
_cell.length_c   1.000
_cell.angle_alpha   90.00
_cell.angle_beta   90.00
_cell.angle_gamma   90.00
#
_symmetry.space_group_name_H-M   'P 1'
#
loop_
_entity.id
_entity.type
_entity.pdbx_description
1 polymer ?
#
loop_
_entity_poly.entity_id
_entity_poly.type
_entity_poly.pdbx_seq_one_letter_code
_entity_poly.pdbx_strand_id
1 'polypeptide(L)'
;MNALLHWGEQAACRATDPESLFAEAAQQNRAKTVCAPCPVRTECLSEALDNRLEFGVWGGMTERERRALLRRRPDVTSWRRVLRAAHHGHRQASPD
;
A
#
# COMPACT_ATOMS: atom_id res chain seq x y z
N MET A 1 20.55 17.16 6.11
CA MET A 1 19.96 16.77 4.81
C MET A 1 19.65 15.29 4.85
N ASN A 2 18.39 14.88 4.95
CA ASN A 2 18.02 13.50 4.60
C ASN A 2 16.73 13.51 3.76
N ALA A 3 16.93 13.26 2.48
CA ALA A 3 15.93 13.31 1.42
C ALA A 3 15.03 12.06 1.43
N LEU A 4 14.24 11.88 2.49
CA LEU A 4 13.06 11.01 2.45
C LEU A 4 11.92 11.81 1.84
N LEU A 5 11.98 12.05 0.53
CA LEU A 5 10.82 12.55 -0.22
C LEU A 5 9.65 11.61 0.08
N HIS A 6 8.71 12.18 0.83
CA HIS A 6 7.79 11.49 1.71
C HIS A 6 6.66 10.97 0.83
N TRP A 7 6.74 9.76 0.29
CA TRP A 7 5.63 9.20 -0.51
C TRP A 7 4.27 9.37 0.20
N GLY A 8 4.26 9.40 1.53
CA GLY A 8 3.09 9.71 2.35
C GLY A 8 2.48 11.11 2.17
N GLU A 9 3.24 12.11 1.73
CA GLU A 9 2.71 13.45 1.37
C GLU A 9 1.79 13.40 0.15
N GLN A 10 2.02 12.45 -0.76
CA GLN A 10 1.20 12.26 -1.96
C GLN A 10 0.08 11.22 -1.75
N ALA A 11 -0.08 10.71 -0.54
CA ALA A 11 -1.09 9.70 -0.23
C ALA A 11 -2.50 10.33 -0.25
N ALA A 12 -3.39 9.79 -1.10
CA ALA A 12 -4.77 10.27 -1.21
C ALA A 12 -5.55 10.22 0.13
N CYS A 13 -5.25 9.23 0.98
CA CYS A 13 -5.88 9.10 2.29
C CYS A 13 -5.53 10.24 3.27
N ARG A 14 -4.46 11.02 3.01
CA ARG A 14 -4.11 12.19 3.83
C ARG A 14 -5.17 13.28 3.77
N ALA A 15 -5.93 13.37 2.68
CA ALA A 15 -7.03 14.32 2.52
C ALA A 15 -8.35 13.80 3.12
N THR A 16 -8.33 12.62 3.75
CA THR A 16 -9.51 11.98 4.36
C THR A 16 -9.43 12.10 5.88
N ASP A 17 -10.59 12.16 6.54
CA ASP A 17 -10.69 12.13 7.99
C ASP A 17 -10.09 10.82 8.56
N PRO A 18 -9.11 10.87 9.48
CA PRO A 18 -8.51 9.68 10.08
C PRO A 18 -9.52 8.73 10.71
N GLU A 19 -10.54 9.23 11.41
CA GLU A 19 -11.56 8.38 12.07
C GLU A 19 -12.40 7.61 11.05
N SER A 20 -12.59 8.16 9.85
CA SER A 20 -13.28 7.46 8.77
C SER A 20 -12.52 6.25 8.19
N LEU A 21 -11.23 6.09 8.53
CA LEU A 21 -10.33 5.04 8.04
C LEU A 21 -9.98 3.97 9.10
N PHE A 22 -10.27 4.22 10.39
CA PHE A 22 -9.96 3.30 11.50
C PHE A 22 -11.22 2.97 12.30
N ALA A 23 -11.52 1.67 12.47
CA ALA A 23 -12.10 1.01 13.66
C ALA A 23 -12.89 -0.27 13.32
N GLU A 24 -13.52 -0.39 12.15
CA GLU A 24 -14.41 -1.51 11.80
C GLU A 24 -14.21 -2.05 10.37
N ALA A 25 -14.67 -3.29 10.11
CA ALA A 25 -14.56 -3.94 8.80
C ALA A 25 -15.16 -3.08 7.66
N ALA A 26 -16.24 -2.33 7.94
CA ALA A 26 -16.83 -1.40 6.99
C ALA A 26 -15.89 -0.22 6.63
N GLN A 27 -15.11 0.28 7.60
CA GLN A 27 -14.11 1.34 7.38
C GLN A 27 -12.89 0.81 6.61
N GLN A 28 -12.52 -0.47 6.77
CA GLN A 28 -11.47 -1.08 5.95
C GLN A 28 -11.85 -1.13 4.46
N ASN A 29 -13.11 -1.39 4.14
CA ASN A 29 -13.58 -1.35 2.74
C ASN A 29 -13.54 0.06 2.16
N ARG A 30 -13.90 1.10 2.94
CA ARG A 30 -13.76 2.50 2.50
C ARG A 30 -12.31 2.87 2.25
N ALA A 31 -11.40 2.47 3.14
CA ALA A 31 -9.97 2.72 2.97
C ALA A 31 -9.43 2.07 1.69
N LYS A 32 -9.92 0.88 1.30
CA LYS A 32 -9.57 0.25 0.01
C LYS A 32 -10.01 1.09 -1.18
N THR A 33 -11.21 1.67 -1.15
CA THR A 33 -11.69 2.55 -2.21
C THR A 33 -10.81 3.80 -2.35
N VAL A 34 -10.41 4.41 -1.24
CA VAL A 34 -9.46 5.55 -1.23
C VAL A 34 -8.08 5.14 -1.76
N CYS A 35 -7.62 3.92 -1.43
CA CYS A 35 -6.34 3.42 -1.90
C CYS A 35 -6.34 3.12 -3.41
N ALA A 36 -7.49 2.77 -4.02
CA ALA A 36 -7.55 2.31 -5.40
C ALA A 36 -6.94 3.31 -6.41
N PRO A 37 -7.30 4.60 -6.41
CA PRO A 37 -6.70 5.62 -7.29
C PRO A 37 -5.41 6.25 -6.73
N CYS A 38 -4.93 5.85 -5.56
CA CYS A 38 -3.82 6.52 -4.89
C CYS A 38 -2.50 6.36 -5.67
N PRO A 39 -1.78 7.46 -6.01
CA PRO A 39 -0.59 7.40 -6.85
C PRO A 39 0.59 6.68 -6.18
N VAL A 40 0.61 6.62 -4.85
CA VAL A 40 1.68 6.02 -4.05
C VAL A 40 1.31 4.65 -3.48
N ARG A 41 0.34 3.96 -4.10
CA ARG A 41 -0.16 2.66 -3.61
C ARG A 41 0.96 1.61 -3.52
N THR A 42 1.87 1.61 -4.50
CA THR A 42 3.02 0.70 -4.58
C THR A 42 4.01 0.95 -3.44
N GLU A 43 4.42 2.21 -3.24
CA GLU A 43 5.30 2.63 -2.14
C GLU A 43 4.69 2.26 -0.78
N CYS A 44 3.43 2.64 -0.57
CA CYS A 44 2.69 2.41 0.67
C CYS A 44 2.60 0.91 1.01
N LEU A 45 2.25 0.05 0.05
CA LEU A 45 2.17 -1.38 0.29
C LEU A 45 3.56 -1.99 0.53
N SER A 46 4.57 -1.55 -0.23
CA SER A 46 5.92 -2.08 -0.06
C SER A 46 6.48 -1.81 1.32
N GLU A 47 6.26 -0.60 1.86
CA GLU A 47 6.70 -0.21 3.19
C GLU A 47 6.03 -1.08 4.26
N ALA A 48 4.73 -1.34 4.12
CA ALA A 48 4.00 -2.17 5.06
C ALA A 48 4.43 -3.64 5.05
N LEU A 49 4.80 -4.18 3.90
CA LEU A 49 5.26 -5.57 3.78
C LEU A 49 6.71 -5.74 4.23
N ASP A 50 7.61 -4.84 3.82
CA ASP A 50 9.03 -4.88 4.19
C ASP A 50 9.23 -4.68 5.70
N ASN A 51 8.45 -3.80 6.34
CA ASN A 51 8.51 -3.55 7.77
C ASN A 51 7.49 -4.35 8.60
N ARG A 52 6.70 -5.21 7.97
CA ARG A 52 5.66 -6.04 8.62
C ARG A 52 4.71 -5.24 9.51
N LEU A 53 4.25 -4.09 9.03
CA LEU A 53 3.31 -3.25 9.77
C LEU A 53 1.99 -4.01 10.02
N GLU A 54 1.56 -4.03 11.28
CA GLU A 54 0.45 -4.87 11.74
C GLU A 54 -0.89 -4.21 11.44
N PHE A 55 -1.11 -2.96 11.83
CA PHE A 55 -2.45 -2.38 11.79
C PHE A 55 -2.77 -1.61 10.50
N GLY A 56 -4.07 -1.49 10.19
CA GLY A 56 -4.58 -0.62 9.12
C GLY A 56 -4.56 -1.21 7.69
N VAL A 57 -5.09 -0.42 6.76
CA VAL A 57 -5.06 -0.69 5.32
C VAL A 57 -3.88 0.05 4.69
N TRP A 58 -3.02 -0.69 4.00
CA TRP A 58 -1.81 -0.16 3.35
C TRP A 58 -1.82 -0.54 1.88
N GLY A 59 -1.72 0.44 1.00
CA GLY A 59 -1.80 0.27 -0.45
C GLY A 59 -2.97 -0.59 -0.93
N GLY A 60 -4.12 -0.50 -0.24
CA GLY A 60 -5.33 -1.25 -0.55
C GLY A 60 -5.41 -2.66 0.05
N MET A 61 -4.46 -3.06 0.90
CA MET A 61 -4.48 -4.36 1.58
C MET A 61 -4.71 -4.22 3.08
N THR A 62 -5.65 -5.00 3.61
CA THR A 62 -5.82 -5.23 5.06
C THR A 62 -4.62 -5.99 5.62
N GLU A 63 -4.46 -5.93 6.94
CA GLU A 63 -3.47 -6.74 7.65
C GLU A 63 -3.56 -8.23 7.30
N ARG A 64 -4.77 -8.79 7.34
CA ARG A 64 -5.01 -10.21 7.08
C ARG A 64 -4.54 -10.62 5.68
N GLU A 65 -4.78 -9.77 4.69
CA GLU A 65 -4.33 -9.97 3.31
C GLU A 65 -2.80 -9.88 3.21
N ARG A 66 -2.17 -8.90 3.86
CA ARG A 66 -0.70 -8.77 3.90
C ARG A 66 -0.05 -9.98 4.56
N ARG A 67 -0.57 -10.42 5.71
CA ARG A 67 -0.08 -11.63 6.40
C ARG A 67 -0.22 -12.88 5.53
N ALA A 68 -1.32 -13.02 4.77
CA ALA A 68 -1.48 -14.12 3.83
C ALA A 68 -0.46 -14.07 2.68
N LEU A 69 -0.18 -12.88 2.15
CA LEU A 69 0.82 -12.68 1.08
C LEU A 69 2.24 -13.02 1.57
N LEU A 70 2.63 -12.52 2.75
CA LEU A 70 3.94 -12.81 3.35
C LEU A 70 4.15 -14.31 3.58
N ARG A 71 3.11 -15.05 4.01
CA ARG A 71 3.19 -16.52 4.15
C ARG A 71 3.35 -17.26 2.82
N ARG A 72 2.75 -16.75 1.74
CA ARG A 72 2.82 -17.36 0.40
C ARG A 72 4.15 -17.09 -0.30
N ARG A 73 4.89 -16.05 0.10
CA ARG A 73 6.13 -15.60 -0.53
C ARG A 73 7.23 -15.37 0.52
N PRO A 74 7.65 -16.42 1.24
CA PRO A 74 8.67 -16.30 2.29
C PRO A 74 10.07 -15.98 1.73
N ASP A 75 10.27 -16.17 0.42
CA ASP A 75 11.50 -15.93 -0.33
C ASP A 75 11.75 -14.45 -0.70
N VAL A 76 10.72 -13.60 -0.57
CA VAL A 76 10.83 -12.19 -0.97
C VAL A 76 11.48 -11.37 0.14
N THR A 77 12.68 -10.86 -0.14
CA THR A 77 13.46 -10.01 0.78
C THR A 77 13.30 -8.51 0.57
N SER A 78 12.69 -8.10 -0.55
CA SER A 78 12.37 -6.69 -0.83
C SER A 78 11.10 -6.59 -1.68
N TRP A 79 10.00 -6.26 -1.01
CA TRP A 79 8.71 -6.01 -1.64
C TRP A 79 8.72 -4.74 -2.46
N ARG A 80 9.50 -3.72 -2.06
CA ARG A 80 9.69 -2.52 -2.88
C ARG A 80 10.16 -2.85 -4.29
N ARG A 81 11.14 -3.75 -4.44
CA ARG A 81 11.63 -4.18 -5.76
C ARG A 81 10.56 -4.96 -6.54
N VAL A 82 9.92 -5.93 -5.90
CA VAL A 82 8.91 -6.78 -6.54
C VAL A 82 7.71 -5.96 -7.03
N LEU A 83 7.17 -5.09 -6.18
CA LEU A 83 5.97 -4.33 -6.50
C LEU A 83 6.23 -3.21 -7.50
N ARG A 84 7.40 -2.56 -7.47
CA ARG A 84 7.78 -1.57 -8.49
C ARG A 84 7.92 -2.20 -9.87
N ALA A 85 8.57 -3.35 -9.96
CA ALA A 85 8.67 -4.07 -11.23
C ALA A 85 7.28 -4.41 -11.81
N ALA A 86 6.36 -4.91 -10.96
CA ALA A 86 4.99 -5.19 -11.36
C ALA A 86 4.24 -3.92 -11.81
N HIS A 87 4.37 -2.81 -11.07
CA HIS A 87 3.73 -1.54 -11.41
C HIS A 87 4.20 -0.98 -12.76
N HIS A 88 5.52 -0.98 -13.01
CA HIS A 88 6.07 -0.55 -14.29
C HIS A 88 5.60 -1.43 -15.45
N GLY A 89 5.56 -2.76 -15.25
CA GLY A 89 5.03 -3.69 -16.24
C GLY A 89 3.56 -3.41 -16.59
N HIS A 90 2.70 -3.16 -15.60
CA HIS A 90 1.30 -2.79 -15.84
C HIS A 90 1.14 -1.46 -16.59
N ARG A 91 1.91 -0.43 -16.22
CA ARG A 91 1.89 0.86 -16.92
C ARG A 91 2.34 0.76 -18.37
N GLN A 92 3.32 -0.08 -18.66
CA GLN A 92 3.82 -0.28 -20.03
C GLN A 92 2.83 -1.09 -20.89
N ALA A 93 2.10 -2.02 -20.29
CA ALA A 93 1.11 -2.85 -20.98
C ALA A 93 -0.24 -2.14 -21.24
N SER A 94 -0.48 -1.00 -20.58
CA SER A 94 -1.64 -0.14 -20.79
C SER A 94 -1.18 1.29 -21.13
N PRO A 95 -0.58 1.51 -22.32
CA PRO A 95 -0.36 2.87 -22.80
C PRO A 95 -1.73 3.51 -23.05
N ASP A 96 -1.92 4.74 -22.56
CA ASP A 96 -3.12 5.56 -22.75
C ASP A 96 -3.51 5.70 -24.23
#